data_AF-A0A3D3AM72-F1
#
_entry.id   AF-A0A3D3AM72-F1
#
_cell.length_a   1.000
_cell.length_b   1.000
_cell.length_c   1.000
_cell.angle_alpha   90.00
_cell.angle_beta   90.00
_cell.angle_gamma   90.00
#
_symmetry.space_group_name_H-M   'P 1'
#
loop_
_entity.id
_entity.type
_entity.pdbx_description
1 polymer ?
#
loop_
_entity_poly.entity_id
_entity_poly.type
_entity_poly.pdbx_seq_one_letter_code
_entity_poly.pdbx_strand_id
1 'polypeptide(L)'
;MKKFFLLLFLLLFSCKNFLGIEDDNAKSPTPKVYSVRILTTSNGNSIIENRLDQWAEIEITGDFFESPTIGLYQVNGDKIRGCYSRDYPVTLKKITCSITLFSFQYPDKYDDSGTYWVRVQNLDDWSTENVTITIY
;
A
#
# COMPACT_ATOMS: atom_id res chain seq x y z
N MET A 1 28.20 16.18 51.43
CA MET A 1 27.27 15.55 50.48
C MET A 1 27.41 16.12 49.05
N LYS A 2 28.62 16.19 48.50
CA LYS A 2 28.86 16.67 47.11
C LYS A 2 29.46 15.62 46.16
N LYS A 3 29.93 14.48 46.70
CA LYS A 3 30.58 13.41 45.92
C LYS A 3 29.60 12.35 45.38
N PHE A 4 28.39 12.27 45.93
CA PHE A 4 27.36 11.32 45.48
C PHE A 4 26.64 11.74 44.19
N PHE A 5 26.55 13.04 43.91
CA PHE A 5 25.87 13.55 42.71
C PHE A 5 26.65 13.28 41.42
N LEU A 6 27.98 13.21 41.47
CA LEU A 6 28.80 12.98 40.28
C LEU A 6 28.67 11.54 39.76
N LEU A 7 28.48 10.57 40.67
CA LEU A 7 28.36 9.15 40.31
C LEU A 7 27.03 8.85 39.60
N LEU A 8 25.94 9.52 40.02
CA LEU A 8 24.63 9.38 39.39
C LEU A 8 24.61 9.94 37.96
N PHE A 9 25.36 11.03 37.71
CA PHE A 9 25.45 11.65 36.39
C PHE A 9 26.26 10.81 35.38
N LEU A 10 27.31 10.13 35.84
CA LEU A 10 28.10 9.20 35.00
C LEU A 10 27.33 7.91 34.68
N LEU A 11 26.50 7.41 35.58
CA LEU A 11 25.66 6.23 35.35
C LEU A 11 24.55 6.48 34.31
N LEU A 12 24.00 7.69 34.25
CA LEU A 12 22.96 8.03 33.26
C LEU A 12 23.50 8.21 31.84
N PHE A 13 24.76 8.65 31.69
CA PHE A 13 25.39 8.76 30.36
C PHE A 13 25.91 7.42 29.83
N SER A 14 26.26 6.46 30.71
CA SER A 14 26.79 5.16 30.27
C SER A 14 25.73 4.21 29.69
N CYS A 15 24.44 4.45 29.91
CA CYS A 15 23.37 3.64 29.29
C CYS A 15 23.03 4.06 27.86
N LYS A 16 23.36 5.28 27.42
CA LYS A 16 23.06 5.69 26.03
C LYS A 16 23.96 5.01 25.00
N ASN A 17 25.23 4.77 25.34
CA ASN A 17 26.18 4.14 24.42
C ASN A 17 26.16 2.61 24.44
N PHE A 18 25.45 1.97 25.37
CA PHE A 18 25.32 0.51 25.42
C PHE A 18 24.05 0.00 24.72
N LEU A 19 23.06 0.87 24.52
CA LEU A 19 21.77 0.45 23.97
C LEU A 19 21.71 0.45 22.45
N GLY A 20 22.74 0.93 21.73
CA GLY A 20 22.79 0.80 20.26
C GLY A 20 21.49 1.22 19.57
N ILE A 21 20.73 2.16 20.17
CA ILE A 21 19.53 2.70 19.57
C ILE A 21 20.04 3.77 18.60
N GLU A 22 20.57 3.30 17.48
CA GLU A 22 20.32 4.01 16.24
C GLU A 22 18.80 4.08 16.16
N ASP A 23 18.25 5.31 16.22
CA ASP A 23 16.90 5.53 15.70
C ASP A 23 16.99 5.09 14.24
N ASP A 24 16.68 3.81 14.00
CA ASP A 24 16.75 3.15 12.71
C ASP A 24 15.60 3.71 11.87
N ASN A 25 15.76 4.98 11.48
CA ASN A 25 14.98 5.63 10.43
C ASN A 25 15.45 5.09 9.08
N ALA A 26 15.71 3.79 8.99
CA ALA A 26 15.98 3.12 7.74
C ALA A 26 14.75 3.31 6.86
N LYS A 27 14.95 4.01 5.74
CA LYS A 27 13.91 4.26 4.74
C LYS A 27 13.25 2.92 4.40
N SER A 28 11.91 2.90 4.39
CA SER A 28 11.19 1.69 3.99
C SER A 28 11.57 1.34 2.54
N PRO A 29 11.83 0.06 2.21
CA PRO A 29 12.18 -0.33 0.86
C PRO A 29 11.09 0.07 -0.12
N THR A 30 11.48 0.53 -1.31
CA THR A 30 10.51 0.79 -2.39
C THR A 30 9.84 -0.54 -2.79
N PRO A 31 8.51 -0.65 -2.71
CA PRO A 31 7.80 -1.87 -3.09
C PRO A 31 7.91 -2.08 -4.60
N LYS A 32 7.99 -3.35 -5.02
CA LYS A 32 8.00 -3.72 -6.44
C LYS A 32 6.74 -4.47 -6.79
N VAL A 33 6.11 -4.11 -7.91
CA VAL A 33 4.90 -4.78 -8.40
C VAL A 33 5.21 -5.51 -9.71
N TYR A 34 4.95 -6.82 -9.74
CA TYR A 34 5.24 -7.66 -10.90
C TYR A 34 3.99 -8.01 -11.69
N SER A 35 2.89 -8.30 -11.02
CA SER A 35 1.62 -8.58 -11.69
C SER A 35 0.42 -8.33 -10.80
N VAL A 36 -0.74 -8.17 -11.45
CA VAL A 36 -2.05 -8.13 -10.82
C VAL A 36 -2.95 -9.15 -11.50
N ARG A 37 -3.76 -9.87 -10.72
CA ARG A 37 -4.81 -10.76 -11.23
C ARG A 37 -6.13 -10.47 -10.53
N ILE A 38 -7.23 -10.57 -11.28
CA ILE A 38 -8.59 -10.52 -10.72
C ILE A 38 -8.87 -11.91 -10.15
N LEU A 39 -9.22 -11.97 -8.86
CA LEU A 39 -9.59 -13.21 -8.18
C LEU A 39 -11.09 -13.45 -8.28
N THR A 40 -11.88 -12.43 -7.96
CA THR A 40 -13.34 -12.51 -8.01
C THR A 40 -13.93 -11.12 -8.24
N THR A 41 -15.15 -11.10 -8.73
CA THR A 41 -15.96 -9.90 -8.95
C THR A 41 -17.37 -10.17 -8.42
N SER A 42 -18.25 -9.17 -8.44
CA SER A 42 -19.62 -9.35 -7.95
C SER A 42 -20.48 -10.12 -8.96
N ASN A 43 -20.22 -9.95 -10.26
CA ASN A 43 -20.90 -10.66 -11.35
C ASN A 43 -20.34 -12.09 -11.59
N GLY A 44 -19.23 -12.46 -10.94
CA GLY A 44 -18.59 -13.77 -11.08
C GLY A 44 -17.75 -13.94 -12.37
N ASN A 45 -17.67 -12.90 -13.20
CA ASN A 45 -16.82 -12.88 -14.37
C ASN A 45 -15.39 -12.51 -13.94
N SER A 46 -14.34 -13.14 -14.46
CA SER A 46 -12.95 -12.72 -14.16
C SER A 46 -12.55 -11.41 -14.84
N ILE A 47 -13.51 -10.51 -15.07
CA ILE A 47 -13.43 -9.22 -15.74
C ILE A 47 -14.20 -8.24 -14.87
N ILE A 48 -13.63 -7.06 -14.62
CA ILE A 48 -14.29 -6.03 -13.82
C ILE A 48 -15.15 -5.17 -14.76
N GLU A 49 -16.45 -5.17 -14.53
CA GLU A 49 -17.44 -4.41 -15.29
C GLU A 49 -18.07 -3.36 -14.36
N ASN A 50 -17.72 -2.09 -14.52
CA ASN A 50 -18.00 -0.99 -13.59
C ASN A 50 -19.49 -0.81 -13.24
N ARG A 51 -20.39 -1.24 -14.11
CA ARG A 51 -21.85 -1.15 -13.89
C ARG A 51 -22.48 -2.41 -13.29
N LEU A 52 -21.80 -3.56 -13.41
CA LEU A 52 -22.30 -4.85 -12.93
C LEU A 52 -21.63 -5.26 -11.62
N ASP A 53 -20.39 -4.82 -11.42
CA ASP A 53 -19.61 -5.12 -10.23
C ASP A 53 -19.75 -4.01 -9.19
N GLN A 54 -20.05 -4.41 -7.95
CA GLN A 54 -20.01 -3.50 -6.81
C GLN A 54 -18.61 -3.45 -6.20
N TRP A 55 -17.88 -4.55 -6.32
CA TRP A 55 -16.52 -4.74 -5.87
C TRP A 55 -15.83 -5.80 -6.73
N ALA A 56 -14.50 -5.78 -6.71
CA ALA A 56 -13.67 -6.87 -7.22
C ALA A 56 -12.49 -7.11 -6.29
N GLU A 57 -12.11 -8.37 -6.12
CA GLU A 57 -10.90 -8.76 -5.39
C GLU A 57 -9.77 -8.99 -6.38
N ILE A 58 -8.63 -8.37 -6.10
CA ILE A 58 -7.42 -8.50 -6.89
C ILE A 58 -6.29 -9.06 -6.03
N GLU A 59 -5.43 -9.87 -6.63
CA GLU A 59 -4.15 -10.26 -6.04
C GLU A 59 -3.04 -9.50 -6.76
N ILE A 60 -2.23 -8.79 -5.99
CA ILE A 60 -1.03 -8.10 -6.42
C ILE A 60 0.15 -8.94 -5.96
N THR A 61 1.05 -9.26 -6.89
CA THR A 61 2.29 -9.99 -6.59
C THR A 61 3.49 -9.10 -6.83
N GLY A 62 4.49 -9.25 -5.98
CA GLY A 62 5.63 -8.34 -5.95
C GLY A 62 6.64 -8.73 -4.88
N ASP A 63 7.43 -7.76 -4.44
CA ASP A 63 8.37 -7.90 -3.32
C ASP A 63 8.35 -6.63 -2.45
N PHE A 64 8.82 -6.78 -1.21
CA PHE A 64 8.98 -5.73 -0.22
C PHE A 64 7.67 -5.07 0.22
N PHE A 65 6.60 -5.85 0.34
CA PHE A 65 5.33 -5.34 0.89
C PHE A 65 5.36 -5.36 2.42
N GLU A 66 5.33 -4.20 3.06
CA GLU A 66 5.41 -4.08 4.52
C GLU A 66 4.06 -3.69 5.14
N SER A 67 3.67 -2.42 4.98
CA SER A 67 2.35 -1.90 5.36
C SER A 67 1.77 -1.09 4.19
N PRO A 68 1.46 -1.77 3.06
CA PRO A 68 1.25 -1.09 1.81
C PRO A 68 -0.09 -0.33 1.73
N THR A 69 -0.04 0.87 1.17
CA THR A 69 -1.18 1.55 0.58
C THR A 69 -1.26 1.20 -0.91
N ILE A 70 -2.46 0.99 -1.44
CA ILE A 70 -2.66 0.62 -2.85
C ILE A 70 -3.46 1.71 -3.57
N GLY A 71 -2.95 2.13 -4.73
CA GLY A 71 -3.58 3.13 -5.58
C GLY A 71 -3.72 2.64 -7.02
N LEU A 72 -4.86 2.93 -7.64
CA LEU A 72 -5.10 2.75 -9.07
C LEU A 72 -5.05 4.12 -9.75
N TYR A 73 -4.20 4.29 -10.75
CA TYR A 73 -4.02 5.57 -11.46
C TYR A 73 -4.41 5.39 -12.91
N GLN A 74 -5.38 6.14 -13.41
CA GLN A 74 -5.82 5.98 -14.80
C GLN A 74 -4.66 6.35 -15.75
N VAL A 75 -4.35 5.50 -16.74
CA VAL A 75 -3.17 5.72 -17.63
C VAL A 75 -3.23 7.06 -18.35
N ASN A 76 -4.44 7.49 -18.75
CA ASN A 76 -4.67 8.64 -19.63
C ASN A 76 -5.44 9.78 -18.95
N GLY A 77 -5.46 9.84 -17.61
CA GLY A 77 -6.20 10.88 -16.90
C GLY A 77 -5.68 11.11 -15.50
N ASP A 78 -6.04 12.25 -14.92
CA ASP A 78 -5.58 12.68 -13.58
C ASP A 78 -6.30 11.96 -12.43
N LYS A 79 -6.99 10.84 -12.71
CA LYS A 79 -7.85 10.17 -11.73
C LYS A 79 -7.05 9.18 -10.89
N ILE A 80 -7.07 9.42 -9.58
CA ILE A 80 -6.53 8.54 -8.55
C ILE A 80 -7.70 7.77 -7.93
N ARG A 81 -7.68 6.45 -8.03
CA ARG A 81 -8.68 5.52 -7.47
C ARG A 81 -8.00 4.62 -6.46
N GLY A 82 -8.08 4.93 -5.18
CA GLY A 82 -7.49 4.10 -4.13
C GLY A 82 -8.16 2.73 -4.02
N CYS A 83 -7.37 1.67 -3.77
CA CYS A 83 -7.92 0.47 -3.14
C CYS A 83 -7.94 0.73 -1.64
N TYR A 84 -9.12 0.71 -1.01
CA TYR A 84 -9.19 0.79 0.44
C TYR A 84 -8.74 -0.55 1.01
N SER A 85 -7.48 -0.62 1.43
CA SER A 85 -6.99 -1.71 2.26
C SER A 85 -7.80 -1.71 3.56
N ARG A 86 -8.83 -2.55 3.61
CA ARG A 86 -9.45 -3.02 4.85
C ARG A 86 -9.30 -4.52 4.86
N ASP A 87 -8.37 -5.00 5.68
CA ASP A 87 -8.41 -6.33 6.29
C ASP A 87 -8.01 -7.55 5.43
N TYR A 88 -7.19 -7.38 4.39
CA TYR A 88 -6.74 -8.51 3.56
C TYR A 88 -5.35 -9.03 3.94
N PRO A 89 -5.05 -10.33 3.68
CA PRO A 89 -3.75 -10.92 4.01
C PRO A 89 -2.65 -10.26 3.17
N VAL A 90 -1.75 -9.53 3.84
CA VAL A 90 -0.52 -9.01 3.27
C VAL A 90 0.64 -9.91 3.69
N THR A 91 1.42 -10.34 2.70
CA THR A 91 2.72 -10.98 2.89
C THR A 91 3.77 -10.13 2.17
N LEU A 92 5.06 -10.35 2.46
CA LEU A 92 6.16 -9.67 1.77
C LEU A 92 6.12 -9.75 0.24
N LYS A 93 5.37 -10.69 -0.34
CA LYS A 93 5.30 -10.96 -1.79
C LYS A 93 3.92 -10.86 -2.42
N LYS A 94 2.86 -10.83 -1.61
CA LYS A 94 1.48 -10.87 -2.09
C LYS A 94 0.59 -9.99 -1.24
N ILE A 95 -0.27 -9.24 -1.92
CA ILE A 95 -1.36 -8.46 -1.33
C ILE A 95 -2.64 -8.94 -2.01
N THR A 96 -3.62 -9.32 -1.23
CA THR A 96 -5.01 -9.37 -1.69
C THR A 96 -5.65 -8.02 -1.37
N CYS A 97 -6.44 -7.44 -2.26
CA CYS A 97 -7.13 -6.16 -2.02
C CYS A 97 -8.51 -6.20 -2.68
N SER A 98 -9.52 -5.65 -2.01
CA SER A 98 -10.83 -5.44 -2.62
C SER A 98 -10.97 -3.98 -3.08
N ILE A 99 -11.24 -3.83 -4.37
CA ILE A 99 -11.54 -2.55 -4.98
C ILE A 99 -13.06 -2.39 -5.03
N THR A 100 -13.56 -1.46 -4.23
CA THR A 100 -14.99 -1.11 -4.27
C THR A 100 -15.23 -0.14 -5.42
N LEU A 101 -16.20 -0.45 -6.28
CA LEU A 101 -16.54 0.36 -7.44
C LEU A 101 -17.51 1.50 -7.12
N PHE A 102 -18.06 1.51 -5.90
CA PHE A 102 -18.97 2.52 -5.37
C PHE A 102 -18.30 3.56 -4.45
N SER A 103 -17.12 3.29 -3.89
CA SER A 103 -16.45 4.20 -2.94
C SER A 103 -15.73 5.37 -3.61
N PHE A 104 -15.92 5.57 -4.91
CA PHE A 104 -15.32 6.64 -5.70
C PHE A 104 -16.10 7.96 -5.52
N GLN A 105 -15.92 8.62 -4.38
CA GLN A 105 -16.44 9.98 -4.17
C GLN A 105 -15.59 11.01 -4.93
N TYR A 106 -15.80 11.17 -6.24
CA TYR A 106 -15.47 12.38 -7.02
C TYR A 106 -16.32 12.38 -8.31
N PRO A 107 -16.84 13.53 -8.78
CA PRO A 107 -18.28 13.73 -8.92
C PRO A 107 -18.86 13.09 -10.18
N ASP A 108 -20.00 12.43 -9.98
CA ASP A 108 -21.06 12.18 -10.97
C ASP A 108 -20.80 11.23 -12.15
N LYS A 109 -19.69 10.47 -12.16
CA LYS A 109 -19.50 9.40 -13.15
C LYS A 109 -19.40 8.03 -12.48
N TYR A 110 -20.56 7.40 -12.33
CA TYR A 110 -20.73 5.95 -12.11
C TYR A 110 -20.20 5.07 -13.26
N ASP A 111 -19.49 5.65 -14.23
CA ASP A 111 -19.16 5.05 -15.51
C ASP A 111 -17.73 5.44 -15.95
N ASP A 112 -16.75 5.05 -15.16
CA ASP A 112 -15.34 5.30 -15.48
C ASP A 112 -14.68 3.95 -15.70
N SER A 113 -14.62 3.62 -16.99
CA SER A 113 -13.93 2.47 -17.56
C SER A 113 -12.56 2.93 -18.07
N GLY A 114 -11.62 2.01 -18.15
CA GLY A 114 -10.31 2.25 -18.72
C GLY A 114 -9.22 1.40 -18.09
N THR A 115 -7.99 1.69 -18.47
CA THR A 115 -6.80 1.03 -17.93
C THR A 115 -6.20 1.87 -16.82
N TYR A 116 -5.88 1.20 -15.71
CA TYR A 116 -5.34 1.80 -14.49
C TYR A 116 -4.03 1.13 -14.11
N TRP A 117 -3.05 1.92 -13.73
CA TRP A 117 -1.80 1.47 -13.14
C TRP A 117 -2.05 1.06 -11.70
N VAL A 118 -1.63 -0.14 -11.33
CA VAL A 118 -1.68 -0.64 -9.96
C VAL A 118 -0.39 -0.24 -9.26
N ARG A 119 -0.50 0.63 -8.26
CA ARG A 119 0.62 1.12 -7.48
C ARG A 119 0.50 0.66 -6.04
N VAL A 120 1.63 0.26 -5.47
CA VAL A 120 1.78 -0.06 -4.06
C VAL A 120 2.73 0.96 -3.46
N GLN A 121 2.43 1.49 -2.29
CA GLN A 121 3.29 2.41 -1.54
C GLN A 121 3.54 1.85 -0.15
N ASN A 122 4.80 1.80 0.27
CA ASN A 122 5.13 1.61 1.69
C ASN A 122 5.14 2.97 2.41
N LEU A 123 5.97 3.21 3.43
CA LEU A 123 5.96 4.51 4.13
C LEU A 123 6.38 5.68 3.23
N ASP A 124 7.42 5.47 2.42
CA ASP A 124 8.11 6.59 1.75
C ASP A 124 7.85 6.66 0.24
N ASP A 125 7.84 5.52 -0.46
CA ASP A 125 7.86 5.47 -1.93
C ASP A 125 6.72 4.63 -2.51
N TRP A 126 6.24 5.05 -3.68
CA TRP A 126 5.40 4.26 -4.57
C TRP A 126 6.23 3.36 -5.50
N SER A 127 5.72 2.17 -5.77
CA SER A 127 6.18 1.28 -6.86
C SER A 127 6.14 2.01 -8.19
N THR A 128 7.05 1.67 -9.11
CA THR A 128 7.23 2.41 -10.38
C THR A 128 6.92 1.59 -11.62
N GLU A 129 6.72 0.29 -11.49
CA GLU A 129 6.45 -0.67 -12.57
C GLU A 129 5.10 -0.46 -13.26
N ASN A 130 5.06 -0.60 -14.59
CA ASN A 130 3.84 -0.36 -15.38
C ASN A 130 2.88 -1.56 -15.35
N VAL A 131 2.47 -1.99 -14.16
CA VAL A 131 1.47 -3.05 -13.98
C VAL A 131 0.08 -2.44 -14.02
N THR A 132 -0.80 -2.99 -14.85
CA THR A 132 -2.12 -2.39 -15.10
C THR A 132 -3.27 -3.38 -14.94
N ILE A 133 -4.44 -2.84 -14.61
CA ILE A 133 -5.73 -3.53 -14.67
C ILE A 133 -6.69 -2.73 -15.56
N THR A 134 -7.64 -3.41 -16.21
CA THR A 134 -8.67 -2.75 -17.03
C THR A 134 -10.04 -2.96 -16.38
N ILE A 135 -10.79 -1.87 -16.28
CA ILE A 135 -12.18 -1.83 -15.82
C ILE A 135 -13.03 -1.48 -17.06
N TYR A 136 -14.04 -2.28 -17.35
CA TYR A 136 -14.92 -2.12 -18.52
C TYR A 136 -16.22 -1.42 -18.16
#